data_AF-A0A9E4ML31-F1
#
_entry.id   AF-A0A9E4ML31-F1
#
_cell.length_a   1.000
_cell.length_b   1.000
_cell.length_c   1.000
_cell.angle_alpha   90.00
_cell.angle_beta   90.00
_cell.angle_gamma   90.00
#
_symmetry.space_group_name_H-M   'P 1'
#
loop_
_entity.id
_entity.type
_entity.pdbx_description
1 polymer ?
#
loop_
_entity_poly.entity_id
_entity_poly.type
_entity_poly.pdbx_seq_one_letter_code
_entity_poly.pdbx_strand_id
1 'polypeptide(L)' 'MKRTNVVLREDLLEEATRLAGERTYSRTIERALEDFVRRAKARQILELAGSGLWEGDLTEMRTDRPKPGKRSRVSR' A
#
# COMPACT_ATOMS: atom_id res chain seq x y z
N MET A 1 21.64 12.84 -6.98
CA MET A 1 21.06 13.37 -5.72
C MET A 1 21.56 14.78 -5.47
N LYS A 2 20.73 15.66 -4.89
CA LYS A 2 21.11 17.00 -4.43
C LYS A 2 21.35 16.94 -2.91
N ARG A 3 22.42 17.59 -2.42
CA ARG A 3 22.65 17.72 -0.97
C ARG A 3 21.79 18.85 -0.40
N THR A 4 21.20 18.63 0.76
CA THR A 4 20.36 19.63 1.45
C THR A 4 20.58 19.48 2.94
N ASN A 5 20.77 20.61 3.64
CA ASN A 5 20.87 20.64 5.09
C ASN A 5 19.48 20.89 5.67
N VAL A 6 19.05 20.01 6.56
CA VAL A 6 17.75 20.09 7.24
C VAL A 6 17.96 19.86 8.73
N VAL A 7 17.16 20.52 9.57
CA VAL A 7 17.15 20.29 11.02
C VAL A 7 16.11 19.21 11.31
N LEU A 8 16.54 18.13 11.96
CA LEU A 8 15.70 16.97 12.28
C LEU A 8 15.80 16.66 13.77
N ARG A 9 14.76 16.04 14.32
CA ARG A 9 14.84 15.49 15.68
C ARG A 9 15.68 14.22 15.64
N GLU A 10 16.74 14.18 16.44
CA GLU A 10 17.74 13.12 16.43
C GLU A 10 17.15 11.76 16.88
N ASP A 11 16.38 11.77 17.96
CA ASP A 11 15.69 10.60 18.51
C ASP A 11 14.82 9.87 17.47
N LEU A 12 14.03 10.65 16.71
CA LEU A 12 13.17 10.12 15.66
C LEU A 12 13.98 9.57 14.49
N LEU A 13 15.08 10.23 14.12
CA LEU A 13 15.92 9.79 13.02
C LEU A 13 16.61 8.47 13.36
N GLU A 14 17.14 8.34 14.58
CA GLU A 14 17.71 7.09 15.07
C GLU A 14 16.70 5.95 15.13
N GLU A 15 15.50 6.22 15.67
CA GLU A 15 14.41 5.25 15.70
C GLU A 15 14.02 4.81 14.29
N ALA A 16 13.80 5.77 13.38
CA ALA A 16 13.44 5.49 12.01
C ALA A 16 14.53 4.68 11.29
N THR A 17 15.82 4.97 11.50
CA THR A 17 16.93 4.23 10.89
C THR A 17 16.97 2.79 11.40
N ARG A 18 16.79 2.57 12.70
CA ARG A 18 16.72 1.23 13.29
C ARG A 18 15.52 0.43 12.76
N LEU A 19 14.33 1.03 12.75
CA LEU A 19 13.12 0.39 12.24
C LEU A 19 13.18 0.12 10.74
N ALA A 20 13.84 1.01 9.99
CA ALA A 20 14.05 0.82 8.57
C ALA A 20 15.12 -0.25 8.29
N GLY A 21 16.05 -0.50 9.21
CA GLY A 21 17.20 -1.39 8.97
C GLY A 21 18.21 -0.78 7.98
N GLU A 22 18.22 0.54 7.86
CA GLU A 22 19.13 1.25 6.96
C GLU A 22 20.46 1.55 7.67
N ARG A 23 21.54 1.66 6.89
CA ARG A 23 22.88 1.95 7.43
C ARG A 23 23.16 3.44 7.60
N THR A 24 22.39 4.29 6.94
CA THR A 24 22.63 5.74 6.92
C THR A 24 21.33 6.53 7.09
N TYR A 25 21.46 7.71 7.68
CA TYR A 25 20.35 8.66 7.80
C TYR A 25 19.84 9.10 6.44
N SER A 26 20.74 9.34 5.47
CA SER A 26 20.34 9.71 4.10
C SER A 26 19.45 8.65 3.45
N ARG A 27 19.78 7.35 3.60
CA ARG A 27 18.93 6.26 3.09
C ARG A 27 17.60 6.16 3.81
N THR A 28 17.62 6.34 5.14
CA THR A 28 16.40 6.37 5.96
C THR A 28 15.45 7.47 5.50
N ILE A 29 15.98 8.69 5.31
CA ILE A 29 15.23 9.86 4.87
C ILE A 29 14.67 9.64 3.47
N GLU A 30 15.49 9.15 2.53
CA GLU A 30 15.06 8.87 1.16
C GLU A 30 13.90 7.87 1.13
N ARG A 31 14.04 6.75 1.82
CA ARG A 31 12.99 5.72 1.91
C ARG A 31 11.71 6.25 2.58
N ALA A 32 11.84 7.02 3.66
CA ALA A 32 10.69 7.63 4.33
C ALA A 32 9.93 8.58 3.40
N LEU A 33 10.65 9.37 2.60
CA LEU A 33 10.05 10.26 1.60
C LEU A 33 9.38 9.48 0.46
N GLU A 34 10.01 8.43 -0.05
CA GLU A 34 9.40 7.54 -1.06
C GLU A 34 8.09 6.92 -0.56
N ASP A 35 8.11 6.39 0.67
CA ASP A 35 6.92 5.81 1.31
C ASP A 35 5.82 6.85 1.51
N PHE A 36 6.19 8.06 1.95
CA PHE A 36 5.25 9.17 2.11
C PHE A 36 4.60 9.55 0.77
N VAL A 37 5.40 9.76 -0.27
CA VAL A 37 4.91 10.12 -1.61
C VAL A 37 4.01 9.01 -2.17
N ARG A 38 4.41 7.74 -2.01
CA ARG A 38 3.62 6.59 -2.47
C ARG A 38 2.25 6.56 -1.79
N ARG A 39 2.21 6.72 -0.47
CA ARG A 39 0.95 6.77 0.31
C ARG A 39 0.11 7.99 -0.06
N ALA A 40 0.73 9.15 -0.28
CA ALA A 40 0.03 10.35 -0.71
C ALA A 40 -0.64 10.17 -2.07
N LYS A 41 0.08 9.62 -3.06
CA LYS A 41 -0.47 9.29 -4.39
C LYS A 41 -1.59 8.27 -4.29
N ALA A 42 -1.40 7.21 -3.51
CA ALA A 42 -2.43 6.19 -3.32
C ALA A 42 -3.72 6.77 -2.73
N ARG A 43 -3.62 7.74 -1.81
CA ARG A 43 -4.81 8.42 -1.24
C ARG A 43 -5.61 9.22 -2.27
N GLN A 44 -4.99 9.70 -3.36
CA GLN A 44 -5.72 10.40 -4.43
C GLN A 44 -6.77 9.52 -5.10
N ILE A 45 -6.65 8.19 -5.02
CA ILE A 45 -7.70 7.28 -5.50
C ILE A 45 -9.05 7.53 -4.81
N LEU A 46 -9.03 8.03 -3.57
CA LEU A 46 -10.25 8.36 -2.83
C LEU A 46 -10.98 9.56 -3.45
N GLU A 47 -10.28 10.43 -4.16
CA GLU A 47 -10.90 11.54 -4.91
C GLU A 47 -11.72 11.02 -6.10
N LEU A 48 -11.45 9.81 -6.57
CA LEU A 48 -12.22 9.15 -7.63
C LEU A 48 -13.50 8.49 -7.10
N ALA A 49 -13.69 8.41 -5.79
CA ALA A 49 -14.93 7.87 -5.23
C ALA A 49 -16.10 8.83 -5.54
N GLY A 50 -17.12 8.33 -6.23
CA GLY A 50 -18.28 9.13 -6.63
C GLY A 50 -18.07 10.02 -7.87
N SER A 51 -16.89 9.99 -8.50
CA SER A 51 -16.64 10.74 -9.74
C SER A 51 -17.28 10.11 -10.98
N GLY A 52 -17.83 8.89 -10.85
CA GLY A 52 -18.38 8.13 -11.98
C GLY A 52 -17.32 7.50 -12.89
N LEU A 53 -16.03 7.55 -12.54
CA LEU A 53 -14.94 7.03 -13.37
C LEU A 53 -14.97 5.50 -13.57
N TRP A 54 -15.74 4.79 -12.73
CA TRP A 54 -15.90 3.34 -12.82
C TRP A 54 -17.33 3.02 -13.25
N GLU A 55 -17.44 2.29 -14.37
CA GLU A 55 -18.69 1.81 -14.94
C GLU A 55 -18.66 0.27 -14.97
N GLY A 56 -19.61 -0.38 -14.28
CA GLY A 56 -19.71 -1.84 -14.22
C GLY A 56 -20.73 -2.35 -13.20
N ASP A 57 -21.02 -3.65 -13.21
CA ASP A 57 -21.85 -4.32 -12.19
C ASP A 57 -20.98 -5.16 -11.24
N LEU A 58 -20.98 -4.77 -9.96
CA LEU A 58 -20.29 -5.47 -8.87
C LEU A 58 -20.73 -6.93 -8.71
N THR A 59 -21.97 -7.23 -9.07
CA THR A 59 -22.58 -8.57 -8.98
C THR A 59 -21.97 -9.50 -10.02
N GLU A 60 -21.80 -9.02 -11.25
CA GLU A 60 -21.20 -9.78 -12.35
C GLU A 60 -19.72 -10.07 -12.09
N MET A 61 -18.98 -9.11 -11.53
CA MET A 61 -17.55 -9.29 -11.23
C MET A 61 -17.27 -10.29 -10.10
N ARG A 62 -18.26 -10.60 -9.25
CA ARG A 62 -18.10 -11.45 -8.05
C ARG A 62 -18.31 -12.95 -8.29
N THR A 63 -18.42 -13.40 -9.53
CA THR A 63 -18.69 -14.82 -9.87
C THR A 63 -17.60 -15.83 -9.50
N ASP A 64 -16.49 -15.41 -8.87
CA ASP A 64 -15.40 -16.28 -8.41
C ASP A 64 -15.78 -17.25 -7.27
N ARG A 65 -17.04 -17.27 -6.81
CA ARG A 65 -17.46 -18.22 -5.77
C ARG A 65 -17.46 -19.64 -6.36
N PRO A 66 -16.55 -20.54 -5.94
CA PRO A 66 -16.57 -21.91 -6.45
C PRO A 66 -17.91 -22.54 -6.06
N LYS A 67 -18.65 -23.04 -7.05
CA LYS A 67 -19.90 -23.77 -6.80
C LYS A 67 -19.56 -24.93 -5.85
N PRO A 68 -20.26 -25.11 -4.71
CA PRO A 68 -19.99 -26.23 -3.84
C PRO A 68 -20.17 -27.53 -4.63
N GLY A 69 -19.07 -28.25 -4.83
CA GLY A 69 -19.05 -29.46 -5.64
C GLY A 69 -20.04 -30.47 -5.06
N LYS A 70 -20.95 -30.98 -5.90
CA LYS A 70 -21.85 -32.06 -5.52
C LYS A 70 -20.99 -33.27 -5.12
N ARG A 71 -20.87 -33.53 -3.82
CA ARG A 71 -20.31 -34.80 -3.32
C ARG A 71 -21.26 -35.90 -3.76
N SER A 72 -20.90 -36.63 -4.83
CA SER A 72 -21.57 -37.88 -5.16
C SER A 72 -21.39 -38.84 -3.99
N ARG A 73 -22.49 -39.15 -3.31
CA ARG A 73 -22.52 -40.28 -2.37
C ARG A 73 -22.39 -41.54 -3.23
N VAL A 74 -21.18 -42.08 -3.31
CA VAL A 74 -20.97 -43.43 -3.82
C VAL A 74 -21.67 -44.37 -2.83
N SER A 75 -22.80 -44.91 -3.26
CA SER A 75 -23.49 -45.98 -2.54
C SER A 75 -22.80 -47.29 -2.89
N ARG A 76 -22.67 -48.08 -1.83
CA ARG A 76 -22.05 -49.39 -1.66
C ARG A 76 -22.36 -50.41 -2.75
#